data_AF-A0A3M0CI09-F1
#
_entry.id   AF-A0A3M0CI09-F1
#
_cell.length_a   1.000
_cell.length_b   1.000
_cell.length_c   1.000
_cell.angle_alpha   90.00
_cell.angle_beta   90.00
_cell.angle_gamma   90.00
#
_symmetry.space_group_name_H-M   'P 1'
#
loop_
_entity.id
_entity.type
_entity.pdbx_description
1 polymer ?
#
loop_
_entity_poly.entity_id
_entity_poly.type
_entity_poly.pdbx_seq_one_letter_code
_entity_poly.pdbx_strand_id
1 'polypeptide(L)'
;MSQTSSAIELPEDYYPGADEDFMNPLQLEYFRRKLLNWKQEILRESAETLQNLQEDNLREPDIADRASSETDWSVELRTRDRQRKLVAKIDSALRRIETGEYGYCEVTGEPISLKRLDARPIATMTIEAQEAHERAEKVHRDD
;
A
#
# COMPACT_ATOMS: atom_id res chain seq x y z
N MET A 1 1.86 -22.50 20.91
CA MET A 1 3.30 -22.21 20.78
C MET A 1 3.43 -21.02 19.86
N SER A 2 3.36 -19.79 20.39
CA SER A 2 3.48 -18.57 19.59
C SER A 2 4.88 -18.00 19.85
N GLN A 3 5.81 -18.24 18.93
CA GLN A 3 7.16 -17.72 19.05
C GLN A 3 7.10 -16.21 18.84
N THR A 4 7.45 -15.49 19.89
CA THR A 4 7.74 -14.06 19.91
C THR A 4 8.73 -13.70 18.82
N SER A 5 8.33 -12.83 17.90
CA SER A 5 9.22 -12.14 16.97
C SER A 5 10.33 -11.44 17.77
N SER A 6 11.56 -11.90 17.64
CA SER A 6 12.73 -11.10 18.00
C SER A 6 12.67 -9.81 17.17
N ALA A 7 12.51 -8.66 17.82
CA ALA A 7 12.53 -7.38 17.15
C ALA A 7 13.93 -7.17 16.57
N ILE A 8 14.05 -7.27 15.25
CA ILE A 8 15.28 -6.95 14.54
C ILE A 8 15.46 -5.43 14.64
N GLU A 9 16.51 -4.98 15.28
CA GLU A 9 16.86 -3.55 15.34
C GLU A 9 17.59 -3.16 14.05
N LEU A 10 16.98 -2.25 13.29
CA LEU A 10 17.63 -1.62 12.15
C LEU A 10 18.57 -0.50 12.62
N PRO A 11 19.78 -0.38 12.04
CA PRO A 11 20.60 0.82 12.18
C PRO A 11 19.83 2.09 11.80
N GLU A 12 20.14 3.24 12.43
CA GLU A 12 19.43 4.52 12.22
C GLU A 12 19.29 4.93 10.74
N ASP A 13 20.32 4.66 9.92
CA ASP A 13 20.36 5.02 8.50
C ASP A 13 20.37 3.78 7.57
N TYR A 14 19.75 2.67 8.00
CA TYR A 14 19.71 1.46 7.18
C TYR A 14 18.90 1.67 5.89
N TYR A 15 19.51 1.34 4.77
CA TYR A 15 18.87 1.32 3.46
C TYR A 15 19.22 0.01 2.72
N PRO A 16 18.25 -0.70 2.12
CA PRO A 16 18.51 -1.94 1.39
C PRO A 16 19.49 -1.74 0.24
N GLY A 17 20.70 -2.30 0.39
CA GLY A 17 21.74 -2.31 -0.63
C GLY A 17 21.66 -3.54 -1.55
N ALA A 18 22.18 -3.41 -2.77
CA ALA A 18 22.38 -4.56 -3.66
C ALA A 18 23.59 -5.42 -3.27
N ASP A 19 24.37 -4.95 -2.30
CA ASP A 19 25.61 -5.56 -1.81
C ASP A 19 25.34 -6.64 -0.75
N GLU A 20 24.08 -6.81 -0.35
CA GLU A 20 23.60 -7.78 0.64
C GLU A 20 22.75 -8.87 -0.01
N ASP A 21 22.59 -9.99 0.69
CA ASP A 21 21.66 -11.05 0.27
C ASP A 21 20.24 -10.50 0.11
N PHE A 22 19.61 -10.87 -1.01
CA PHE A 22 18.28 -10.40 -1.36
C PHE A 22 17.24 -10.88 -0.34
N MET A 23 16.46 -9.95 0.19
CA MET A 23 15.42 -10.21 1.22
C MET A 23 15.98 -10.86 2.49
N ASN A 24 17.17 -10.43 2.91
CA ASN A 24 17.68 -10.77 4.22
C ASN A 24 16.77 -10.24 5.36
N PRO A 25 16.95 -10.68 6.61
CA PRO A 25 16.10 -10.24 7.73
C PRO A 25 16.08 -8.72 7.96
N LEU A 26 17.16 -7.99 7.64
CA LEU A 26 17.23 -6.53 7.76
C LEU A 26 16.40 -5.84 6.66
N GLN A 27 16.50 -6.29 5.41
CA GLN A 27 15.70 -5.78 4.30
C GLN A 27 14.20 -6.03 4.53
N LEU A 28 13.84 -7.23 4.99
CA LEU A 28 12.47 -7.56 5.32
C LEU A 28 11.91 -6.68 6.44
N GLU A 29 12.71 -6.43 7.49
CA GLU A 29 12.30 -5.54 8.58
C GLU A 29 12.18 -4.07 8.11
N TYR A 30 13.07 -3.60 7.24
CA TYR A 30 12.94 -2.28 6.61
C TYR A 30 11.61 -2.13 5.85
N PHE A 31 11.30 -3.07 4.96
CA PHE A 31 10.05 -3.04 4.22
C PHE A 31 8.82 -3.24 5.11
N ARG A 32 8.91 -4.07 6.16
CA ARG A 32 7.86 -4.26 7.16
C ARG A 32 7.53 -2.95 7.86
N ARG A 33 8.53 -2.22 8.37
CA ARG A 33 8.34 -0.90 9.01
C ARG A 33 7.77 0.10 8.02
N LYS A 34 8.28 0.13 6.78
CA LYS A 34 7.77 1.02 5.73
C LYS A 34 6.29 0.79 5.44
N LEU A 35 5.88 -0.47 5.29
CA LEU A 35 4.48 -0.87 5.06
C LEU A 35 3.59 -0.53 6.27
N LEU A 36 4.05 -0.81 7.50
CA LEU A 36 3.30 -0.50 8.71
C LEU A 36 3.11 1.01 8.91
N ASN A 37 4.15 1.80 8.70
CA ASN A 37 4.09 3.26 8.77
C ASN A 37 3.13 3.80 7.71
N TRP A 38 3.20 3.28 6.48
CA TRP A 38 2.28 3.70 5.42
C TRP A 38 0.83 3.34 5.74
N LYS A 39 0.57 2.16 6.30
CA LYS A 39 -0.77 1.77 6.78
C LYS A 39 -1.27 2.70 7.88
N GLN A 40 -0.42 3.03 8.86
CA GLN A 40 -0.76 3.96 9.94
C GLN A 40 -1.15 5.34 9.38
N GLU A 41 -0.40 5.84 8.41
CA GLU A 41 -0.68 7.14 7.77
C GLU A 41 -2.04 7.13 7.07
N ILE A 42 -2.33 6.11 6.26
CA ILE A 42 -3.63 5.99 5.58
C ILE A 42 -4.80 5.92 6.58
N LEU A 43 -4.63 5.17 7.68
CA LEU A 43 -5.65 5.06 8.71
C LEU A 43 -5.87 6.37 9.46
N ARG A 44 -4.78 7.12 9.69
CA ARG A 44 -4.85 8.45 10.30
C ARG A 44 -5.57 9.44 9.40
N GLU A 45 -5.17 9.54 8.13
CA GLU A 45 -5.85 10.37 7.13
C GLU A 45 -7.35 10.02 7.05
N SER A 46 -7.69 8.73 6.99
CA SER A 46 -9.09 8.30 6.97
C SER A 46 -9.87 8.69 8.23
N ALA A 47 -9.22 8.74 9.39
CA ALA A 47 -9.87 9.12 10.65
C ALA A 47 -10.09 10.63 10.73
N GLU A 48 -9.09 11.42 10.32
CA GLU A 48 -9.17 12.88 10.24
C GLU A 48 -10.29 13.31 9.28
N THR A 49 -10.40 12.68 8.11
CA THR A 49 -11.47 13.03 7.16
C THR A 49 -12.85 12.68 7.69
N LEU A 50 -13.00 11.56 8.42
CA LEU A 50 -14.27 11.20 9.03
C LEU A 50 -14.71 12.21 10.09
N GLN A 51 -13.75 12.73 10.87
CA GLN A 51 -14.02 13.76 11.86
C GLN A 51 -14.50 15.05 11.18
N ASN A 52 -13.81 15.50 10.12
CA ASN A 52 -14.20 16.69 9.35
C ASN A 52 -15.62 16.57 8.78
N LEU A 53 -15.97 15.41 8.22
CA LEU A 53 -17.32 15.17 7.71
C LEU A 53 -18.41 15.22 8.79
N GLN A 54 -18.11 14.76 10.01
CA GLN A 54 -19.06 14.85 11.12
C GLN A 54 -19.26 16.30 11.56
N GLU A 55 -18.18 17.08 11.62
CA GLU A 55 -18.20 18.51 11.95
C GLU A 55 -18.96 19.35 10.90
N ASP A 56 -18.80 19.03 9.61
CA ASP A 56 -19.51 19.72 8.52
C ASP A 56 -21.00 19.36 8.48
N ASN A 57 -21.39 18.12 8.80
CA ASN A 57 -22.80 17.71 8.83
C ASN A 57 -23.61 18.39 9.97
N LEU A 58 -22.92 18.86 11.02
CA LEU A 58 -23.52 19.60 12.12
C LEU A 58 -23.91 21.04 11.73
N ARG A 59 -23.45 21.55 10.58
CA ARG A 59 -23.86 22.85 10.04
C ARG A 59 -25.06 22.63 9.13
N GLU A 60 -26.21 23.21 9.47
CA GLU A 60 -27.43 23.09 8.69
C GLU A 60 -27.25 23.84 7.35
N PRO A 61 -27.05 23.15 6.21
CA PRO A 61 -26.71 23.81 4.95
C PRO A 61 -27.96 24.43 4.32
N ASP A 62 -27.82 25.58 3.66
CA ASP A 62 -28.89 26.08 2.81
C ASP A 62 -29.05 25.22 1.53
N ILE A 63 -30.02 25.54 0.67
CA ILE A 63 -30.32 24.74 -0.53
C ILE A 63 -29.13 24.71 -1.52
N ALA A 64 -28.34 25.78 -1.61
CA ALA A 64 -27.16 25.84 -2.47
C ALA A 64 -25.97 25.08 -1.85
N ASP A 65 -25.82 25.15 -0.53
CA ASP A 65 -24.79 24.42 0.20
C ASP A 65 -25.04 22.90 0.16
N ARG A 66 -26.30 22.47 0.06
CA ARG A 66 -26.68 21.05 -0.02
C ARG A 66 -26.13 20.36 -1.27
N ALA A 67 -26.24 21.00 -2.44
CA ALA A 67 -25.75 20.42 -3.69
C ALA A 67 -24.21 20.27 -3.71
N SER A 68 -23.50 21.24 -3.14
CA SER A 68 -22.04 21.20 -2.99
C SER A 68 -21.63 20.09 -2.01
N SER A 69 -22.30 20.02 -0.85
CA SER A 69 -22.04 19.02 0.19
C SER A 69 -22.23 17.57 -0.29
N GLU A 70 -23.26 17.31 -1.11
CA GLU A 70 -23.50 15.98 -1.69
C GLU A 70 -22.37 15.56 -2.67
N THR A 71 -21.85 16.52 -3.43
CA THR A 71 -20.73 16.27 -4.35
C THR A 71 -19.46 15.92 -3.58
N ASP A 72 -19.14 16.70 -2.54
CA ASP A 72 -17.96 16.48 -1.70
C ASP A 72 -18.03 15.13 -0.98
N TRP A 73 -19.21 14.76 -0.46
CA TRP A 73 -19.46 13.43 0.10
C TRP A 73 -19.20 12.30 -0.90
N SER A 74 -19.63 12.47 -2.14
CA SER A 74 -19.44 11.46 -3.19
C SER A 74 -17.95 11.25 -3.54
N VAL A 75 -17.17 12.34 -3.54
CA VAL A 75 -15.72 12.29 -3.77
C VAL A 75 -15.05 11.57 -2.61
N GLU A 76 -15.44 11.91 -1.38
CA GLU A 76 -14.85 11.35 -0.18
C GLU A 76 -15.11 9.85 -0.04
N LEU A 77 -16.33 9.40 -0.33
CA LEU A 77 -16.65 7.97 -0.31
C LEU A 77 -15.77 7.17 -1.29
N ARG A 78 -15.45 7.75 -2.46
CA ARG A 78 -14.54 7.13 -3.44
C ARG A 78 -13.09 7.14 -2.98
N THR A 79 -12.66 8.18 -2.28
CA THR A 79 -11.32 8.25 -1.66
C THR A 79 -11.18 7.16 -0.62
N ARG A 80 -12.18 7.00 0.27
CA ARG A 80 -12.18 5.97 1.30
C ARG A 80 -12.16 4.54 0.75
N ASP A 81 -12.92 4.26 -0.31
CA ASP A 81 -12.89 2.93 -0.95
C ASP A 81 -11.50 2.62 -1.53
N ARG A 82 -10.82 3.62 -2.10
CA ARG A 82 -9.44 3.49 -2.58
C ARG A 82 -8.46 3.25 -1.45
N GLN A 83 -8.55 4.02 -0.36
CA GLN A 83 -7.73 3.81 0.85
C GLN A 83 -7.94 2.42 1.44
N ARG A 84 -9.20 1.94 1.55
CA ARG A 84 -9.50 0.57 2.03
C ARG A 84 -8.83 -0.50 1.17
N LYS A 85 -8.94 -0.38 -0.16
CA LYS A 85 -8.29 -1.31 -1.10
C LYS A 85 -6.77 -1.25 -0.97
N LEU A 86 -6.20 -0.06 -0.75
CA LEU A 86 -4.77 0.12 -0.54
C LEU A 86 -4.29 -0.56 0.75
N VAL A 87 -5.01 -0.38 1.86
CA VAL A 87 -4.72 -1.07 3.13
C VAL A 87 -4.77 -2.59 2.95
N ALA A 88 -5.75 -3.12 2.23
CA ALA A 88 -5.81 -4.55 1.92
C ALA A 88 -4.58 -5.05 1.14
N LYS A 89 -4.04 -4.23 0.21
CA LYS A 89 -2.79 -4.56 -0.50
C LYS A 89 -1.57 -4.52 0.42
N ILE A 90 -1.52 -3.57 1.36
CA ILE A 90 -0.45 -3.50 2.37
C ILE A 90 -0.50 -4.74 3.28
N ASP A 91 -1.68 -5.14 3.74
CA ASP A 91 -1.85 -6.34 4.56
C ASP A 91 -1.44 -7.62 3.81
N SER A 92 -1.73 -7.70 2.51
CA SER A 92 -1.23 -8.78 1.66
C SER A 92 0.30 -8.78 1.58
N ALA A 93 0.93 -7.61 1.38
CA ALA A 93 2.39 -7.49 1.35
C ALA A 93 3.04 -7.89 2.68
N LEU A 94 2.45 -7.50 3.82
CA LEU A 94 2.89 -7.92 5.15
C LEU A 94 2.80 -9.44 5.33
N ARG A 95 1.69 -10.06 4.89
CA ARG A 95 1.55 -11.51 4.89
C ARG A 95 2.63 -12.18 4.03
N ARG A 96 2.96 -11.62 2.87
CA ARG A 96 4.04 -12.13 2.01
C ARG A 96 5.43 -12.06 2.67
N ILE A 97 5.66 -11.07 3.53
CA ILE A 97 6.90 -11.01 4.33
C ILE A 97 6.92 -12.19 5.31
N GLU A 98 5.79 -12.52 5.93
CA GLU A 98 5.67 -13.64 6.88
C GLU A 98 5.79 -15.01 6.21
N THR A 99 5.33 -15.15 4.95
CA THR A 99 5.46 -16.40 4.18
C THR A 99 6.81 -16.54 3.48
N GLY A 100 7.66 -15.50 3.47
CA GLY A 100 8.94 -15.48 2.76
C GLY A 100 8.84 -15.29 1.26
N GLU A 101 7.68 -14.88 0.74
CA GLU A 101 7.41 -14.66 -0.68
C GLU A 101 7.58 -13.18 -1.10
N TYR A 102 7.80 -12.29 -0.13
CA TYR A 102 7.99 -10.87 -0.41
C TYR A 102 9.26 -10.63 -1.22
N GLY A 103 9.19 -9.67 -2.15
CA GLY A 103 10.30 -9.32 -3.03
C GLY A 103 10.38 -10.13 -4.32
N TYR A 104 9.57 -11.18 -4.50
CA TYR A 104 9.56 -11.99 -5.72
C TYR A 104 8.32 -11.75 -6.57
N CYS A 105 8.44 -11.89 -7.89
CA CYS A 105 7.35 -11.74 -8.84
C CYS A 105 6.34 -12.89 -8.70
N GLU A 106 5.06 -12.58 -8.53
CA GLU A 106 4.00 -13.60 -8.44
C GLU A 106 3.79 -14.39 -9.74
N VAL A 107 4.25 -13.87 -10.87
CA VAL A 107 4.08 -14.48 -12.19
C VAL A 107 5.31 -15.25 -12.64
N THR A 108 6.51 -14.65 -12.50
CA THR A 108 7.76 -15.24 -13.01
C THR A 108 8.62 -15.87 -11.91
N GLY A 109 8.38 -15.54 -10.63
CA GLY A 109 9.25 -15.92 -9.52
C GLY A 109 10.55 -15.13 -9.41
N GLU A 110 10.81 -14.21 -10.34
CA GLU A 110 12.05 -13.43 -10.38
C GLU A 110 12.10 -12.35 -9.29
N PRO A 111 13.30 -11.96 -8.82
CA PRO A 111 13.45 -10.90 -7.83
C PRO A 111 12.98 -9.55 -8.40
N ILE A 112 12.11 -8.89 -7.64
CA ILE A 112 11.68 -7.52 -7.90
C ILE A 112 12.80 -6.58 -7.43
N SER A 113 13.21 -5.64 -8.28
CA SER A 113 14.30 -4.73 -7.96
C SER A 113 14.04 -3.94 -6.67
N LEU A 114 15.06 -3.79 -5.83
CA LEU A 114 14.98 -3.04 -4.58
C LEU A 114 14.48 -1.61 -4.80
N LYS A 115 14.92 -0.94 -5.88
CA LYS A 115 14.44 0.39 -6.27
C LYS A 115 12.93 0.44 -6.52
N ARG A 116 12.36 -0.61 -7.13
CA ARG A 116 10.92 -0.71 -7.37
C ARG A 116 10.16 -0.95 -6.08
N LEU A 117 10.63 -1.83 -5.20
CA LEU A 117 10.03 -2.07 -3.89
C LEU A 117 10.15 -0.84 -2.98
N ASP A 118 11.24 -0.09 -3.08
CA ASP A 118 11.38 1.15 -2.33
C ASP A 118 10.38 2.21 -2.82
N ALA A 119 10.22 2.38 -4.14
CA ALA A 119 9.22 3.29 -4.71
C ALA A 119 7.77 2.82 -4.46
N ARG A 120 7.51 1.51 -4.54
CA ARG A 120 6.19 0.90 -4.35
C ARG A 120 6.33 -0.45 -3.62
N PRO A 121 6.25 -0.47 -2.27
CA PRO A 121 6.48 -1.69 -1.48
C PRO A 121 5.35 -2.73 -1.60
N ILE A 122 4.22 -2.37 -2.22
CA ILE A 122 3.11 -3.29 -2.53
C ILE A 122 3.23 -3.92 -3.93
N ALA A 123 4.33 -3.68 -4.66
CA ALA A 123 4.50 -4.22 -6.00
C ALA A 123 4.62 -5.76 -5.94
N THR A 124 3.77 -6.45 -6.70
CA THR A 124 3.72 -7.92 -6.73
C THR A 124 4.44 -8.55 -7.92
N MET A 125 4.82 -7.74 -8.90
CA MET A 125 5.42 -8.17 -10.18
C MET A 125 6.68 -7.38 -10.48
N THR A 126 7.53 -7.86 -11.40
CA THR A 126 8.61 -7.05 -12.01
C THR A 126 8.04 -6.01 -12.98
N ILE A 127 8.88 -5.06 -13.44
CA ILE A 127 8.49 -4.08 -14.47
C ILE A 127 8.10 -4.80 -15.75
N GLU A 128 8.94 -5.71 -16.21
CA GLU A 128 8.73 -6.48 -17.45
C GLU A 128 7.45 -7.31 -17.41
N ALA A 129 7.21 -8.02 -16.29
CA ALA A 129 5.99 -8.80 -16.11
C ALA A 129 4.74 -7.89 -16.08
N GLN A 130 4.84 -6.72 -15.45
CA GLN A 130 3.74 -5.76 -15.42
C GLN A 130 3.46 -5.18 -16.82
N GLU A 131 4.48 -4.79 -17.57
CA GLU A 131 4.32 -4.30 -18.95
C GLU A 131 3.73 -5.37 -19.87
N ALA A 132 4.13 -6.64 -19.71
CA ALA A 132 3.54 -7.75 -20.44
C ALA A 132 2.06 -7.95 -20.10
N HIS A 133 1.70 -7.86 -18.82
CA HIS A 133 0.31 -7.97 -18.37
C HIS A 133 -0.56 -6.83 -18.93
N GLU A 134 -0.09 -5.57 -18.83
CA GLU A 134 -0.80 -4.40 -19.34
C GLU A 134 -0.96 -4.45 -20.88
N ARG A 135 0.00 -5.02 -21.60
CA ARG A 135 -0.09 -5.22 -23.05
C ARG A 135 -1.16 -6.26 -23.41
N ALA A 136 -1.23 -7.36 -22.67
CA ALA A 136 -2.23 -8.41 -22.89
C ALA A 136 -3.66 -7.91 -22.59
N GLU A 137 -3.84 -7.11 -21.53
CA GLU A 137 -5.15 -6.53 -21.20
C GLU A 137 -5.65 -5.55 -22.27
N LYS A 138 -4.75 -4.77 -22.90
CA LYS A 138 -5.11 -3.85 -23.99
C LYS A 138 -5.63 -4.61 -25.22
N VAL A 139 -4.95 -5.68 -25.62
CA VAL A 139 -5.36 -6.49 -26.78
C VAL A 139 -6.75 -7.10 -26.56
N HIS A 140 -7.05 -7.57 -25.34
CA HIS A 140 -8.35 -8.17 -25.04
C HIS A 140 -9.52 -7.19 -24.90
N ARG A 141 -9.25 -5.89 -24.77
CA ARG A 141 -10.31 -4.87 -24.61
C ARG A 141 -10.77 -4.28 -25.95
N ASP A 142 -9.98 -4.49 -27.00
CA ASP A 142 -10.26 -4.01 -28.36
C ASP A 142 -10.90 -5.10 -29.27
N ASP A 143 -11.14 -6.31 -28.74
CA ASP A 143 -11.97 -7.39 -29.32
C ASP A 143 -13.38 -7.43 -28.69
#